data_AF-A0A2E7TCI4-F1
#
_entry.id   AF-A0A2E7TCI4-F1
#
_cell.length_a   1.000
_cell.length_b   1.000
_cell.length_c   1.000
_cell.angle_alpha   90.00
_cell.angle_beta   90.00
_cell.angle_gamma   90.00
#
_symmetry.space_group_name_H-M   'P 1'
#
loop_
_entity.id
_entity.type
_entity.pdbx_description
1 polymer ?
#
loop_
_entity_poly.entity_id
_entity_poly.type
_entity_poly.pdbx_seq_one_letter_code
_entity_poly.pdbx_strand_id
1 'polypeptide(L)'
;MLISAALIVFGLGFSALSSAADLKAIAVLVPEQGTDYGWNQQGVDAARAVAEKYGLEFMPAEGLGYGDVRPTLRELAEEGASLMICHASGYNTAGPEIAQETGVPVAIVDTPQGLVEGLVTDYTLSGHDGAYLAGVLAAHTTRTGSVGIVVSGEPPSWNSQSAAFAMGVKAASDSTKIIYAVIGPAAYGDAAGGRRVTESVISAGADVIFGQGNGSSFGMIQAVETTKAVDGGKVWFIDVIGDKTEIDKGHLLSSVLWDMVPVYDAMVSDLMDGTFGTRGYQIGLENDSVRLLKSPHIPANIWNELMDLRDKIISGSVSVDNISDAQAVRALMTSVDINEG
;
A
#
# COMPACT_ATOMS: atom_id res chain seq x y z
N MET A 1 34.62 -50.00 50.95
CA MET A 1 33.67 -50.02 49.82
C MET A 1 32.44 -49.22 50.24
N LEU A 2 32.41 -47.94 49.87
CA LEU A 2 31.26 -47.05 50.08
C LEU A 2 30.53 -46.95 48.75
N ILE A 3 29.29 -47.43 48.70
CA ILE A 3 28.43 -47.34 47.52
C ILE A 3 27.60 -46.05 47.68
N SER A 4 27.95 -45.01 46.91
CA SER A 4 27.13 -43.80 46.75
C SER A 4 25.93 -44.11 45.86
N ALA A 5 24.73 -43.94 46.39
CA ALA A 5 23.50 -43.94 45.62
C ALA A 5 23.28 -42.54 45.02
N ALA A 6 23.30 -42.44 43.68
CA ALA A 6 22.97 -41.22 42.96
C ALA A 6 21.44 -41.13 42.81
N LEU A 7 20.84 -40.10 43.39
CA LEU A 7 19.44 -39.72 43.14
C LEU A 7 19.35 -39.05 41.76
N ILE A 8 18.60 -39.66 40.84
CA ILE A 8 18.20 -39.03 39.58
C ILE A 8 16.93 -38.23 39.87
N VAL A 9 17.04 -36.90 39.84
CA VAL A 9 15.89 -35.99 39.90
C VAL A 9 15.32 -35.88 38.49
N PHE A 10 14.14 -36.48 38.27
CA PHE A 10 13.36 -36.29 37.05
C PHE A 10 12.74 -34.89 37.10
N GLY A 11 13.37 -33.93 36.42
CA GLY A 11 12.79 -32.60 36.21
C GLY A 11 11.61 -32.70 35.26
N LEU A 12 10.39 -32.66 35.80
CA LEU A 12 9.18 -32.39 35.03
C LEU A 12 9.30 -30.97 34.46
N GLY A 13 9.74 -30.87 33.21
CA GLY A 13 9.66 -29.63 32.44
C GLY A 13 8.19 -29.25 32.31
N PHE A 14 7.79 -28.23 33.05
CA PHE A 14 6.52 -27.53 32.82
C PHE A 14 6.68 -26.79 31.49
N SER A 15 6.27 -27.42 30.40
CA SER A 15 5.97 -26.70 29.17
C SER A 15 4.82 -25.75 29.50
N ALA A 16 5.12 -24.46 29.66
CA ALA A 16 4.08 -23.45 29.66
C ALA A 16 3.38 -23.55 28.30
N LEU A 17 2.20 -24.16 28.28
CA LEU A 17 1.23 -23.96 27.22
C LEU A 17 0.96 -22.45 27.21
N SER A 18 1.52 -21.76 26.22
CA SER A 18 1.14 -20.38 25.92
C SER A 18 -0.37 -20.37 25.81
N SER A 19 -1.03 -19.63 26.70
CA SER A 19 -2.45 -19.37 26.53
C SER A 19 -2.58 -18.58 25.23
N ALA A 20 -3.22 -19.16 24.22
CA ALA A 20 -3.60 -18.42 23.02
C ALA A 20 -4.25 -17.11 23.46
N ALA A 21 -3.84 -15.98 22.87
CA ALA A 21 -4.38 -14.68 23.21
C ALA A 21 -5.91 -14.71 22.98
N ASP A 22 -6.68 -14.41 24.01
CA ASP A 22 -8.15 -14.25 23.90
C ASP A 22 -8.41 -12.89 23.24
N LEU A 23 -8.36 -12.87 21.90
CA LEU A 23 -8.61 -11.68 21.11
C LEU A 23 -10.11 -11.37 21.10
N LYS A 24 -10.47 -10.14 21.48
CA LYS A 24 -11.86 -9.70 21.60
C LYS A 24 -12.26 -8.69 20.54
N ALA A 25 -11.34 -7.79 20.19
CA ALA A 25 -11.63 -6.69 19.28
C ALA A 25 -10.41 -6.32 18.43
N ILE A 26 -10.67 -5.92 17.19
CA ILE A 26 -9.70 -5.26 16.31
C ILE A 26 -10.14 -3.81 16.11
N ALA A 27 -9.25 -2.89 16.45
CA ALA A 27 -9.44 -1.48 16.19
C ALA A 27 -8.60 -1.03 14.99
N VAL A 28 -9.15 -0.12 14.19
CA VAL A 28 -8.45 0.48 13.05
C VAL A 28 -8.54 2.00 13.14
N LEU A 29 -7.40 2.67 13.09
CA LEU A 29 -7.30 4.12 13.23
C LEU A 29 -6.83 4.70 11.91
N VAL A 30 -7.67 5.54 11.28
CA VAL A 30 -7.41 6.12 9.95
C VAL A 30 -7.47 7.65 9.96
N PRO A 31 -6.58 8.34 9.24
CA PRO A 31 -6.56 9.81 9.20
C PRO A 31 -7.74 10.41 8.45
N GLU A 32 -8.30 9.73 7.46
CA GLU A 32 -9.45 10.19 6.69
C GLU A 32 -10.63 9.22 6.84
N GLN A 33 -11.75 9.47 6.15
CA GLN A 33 -12.91 8.56 6.16
C GLN A 33 -12.59 7.28 5.38
N GLY A 34 -13.12 6.14 5.82
CA GLY A 34 -13.02 4.83 5.17
C GLY A 34 -13.82 4.69 3.88
N THR A 35 -14.10 5.79 3.18
CA THR A 35 -14.87 5.85 1.93
C THR A 35 -14.13 6.65 0.86
N ASP A 36 -12.81 6.66 0.93
CA ASP A 36 -11.91 7.46 0.07
C ASP A 36 -11.51 6.74 -1.23
N TYR A 37 -12.04 5.53 -1.48
CA TYR A 37 -11.67 4.68 -2.61
C TYR A 37 -10.15 4.42 -2.69
N GLY A 38 -9.50 4.33 -1.53
CA GLY A 38 -8.05 4.26 -1.42
C GLY A 38 -7.58 3.69 -0.08
N TRP A 39 -6.49 4.25 0.44
CA TRP A 39 -5.76 3.71 1.60
C TRP A 39 -6.65 3.51 2.82
N ASN A 40 -7.46 4.50 3.19
CA ASN A 40 -8.28 4.44 4.40
C ASN A 40 -9.40 3.41 4.24
N GLN A 41 -10.09 3.42 3.09
CA GLN A 41 -11.12 2.43 2.80
C GLN A 41 -10.59 0.99 2.82
N GLN A 42 -9.46 0.72 2.13
CA GLN A 42 -8.90 -0.64 2.12
C GLN A 42 -8.51 -1.13 3.52
N GLY A 43 -7.99 -0.24 4.38
CA GLY A 43 -7.68 -0.58 5.78
C GLY A 43 -8.94 -0.84 6.61
N VAL A 44 -9.95 0.02 6.52
CA VAL A 44 -11.21 -0.13 7.25
C VAL A 44 -11.94 -1.41 6.83
N ASP A 45 -12.03 -1.67 5.53
CA ASP A 45 -12.70 -2.85 4.98
C ASP A 45 -11.96 -4.14 5.35
N ALA A 46 -10.63 -4.14 5.31
CA ALA A 46 -9.84 -5.30 5.73
C ALA A 46 -10.01 -5.61 7.22
N ALA A 47 -9.96 -4.60 8.08
CA ALA A 47 -10.15 -4.78 9.51
C ALA A 47 -11.57 -5.29 9.84
N ARG A 48 -12.58 -4.78 9.12
CA ARG A 48 -13.97 -5.28 9.23
C ARG A 48 -14.10 -6.74 8.82
N ALA A 49 -13.54 -7.12 7.67
CA ALA A 49 -13.61 -8.49 7.15
C ALA A 49 -12.89 -9.49 8.08
N VAL A 50 -11.73 -9.10 8.62
CA VAL A 50 -11.00 -9.92 9.60
C VAL A 50 -11.76 -10.02 10.91
N ALA A 51 -12.38 -8.93 11.39
CA ALA A 51 -13.24 -8.98 12.57
C ALA A 51 -14.37 -10.00 12.40
N GLU A 52 -15.06 -9.96 11.26
CA GLU A 52 -16.14 -10.91 10.94
C GLU A 52 -15.61 -12.36 10.88
N LYS A 53 -14.47 -12.60 10.23
CA LYS A 53 -13.85 -13.93 10.10
C LYS A 53 -13.60 -14.58 11.46
N TYR A 54 -13.13 -13.82 12.44
CA TYR A 54 -12.74 -14.32 13.77
C TYR A 54 -13.81 -14.11 14.85
N GLY A 55 -14.92 -13.44 14.54
CA GLY A 55 -15.94 -13.07 15.52
C GLY A 55 -15.46 -12.03 16.53
N LEU A 56 -14.53 -11.16 16.12
CA LEU A 56 -14.03 -10.04 16.93
C LEU A 56 -14.99 -8.85 16.81
N GLU A 57 -15.03 -8.02 17.85
CA GLU A 57 -15.63 -6.69 17.74
C GLU A 57 -14.78 -5.80 16.81
N PHE A 58 -15.46 -5.07 15.93
CA PHE A 58 -14.83 -4.15 14.99
C PHE A 58 -14.94 -2.72 15.52
N MET A 59 -13.81 -2.06 15.77
CA MET A 59 -13.73 -0.72 16.37
C MET A 59 -13.04 0.29 15.40
N PRO A 60 -13.78 0.90 14.47
CA PRO A 60 -13.21 1.92 13.58
C PRO A 60 -13.09 3.28 14.28
N ALA A 61 -11.94 3.94 14.13
CA ALA A 61 -11.72 5.34 14.47
C ALA A 61 -11.28 6.10 13.21
N GLU A 62 -12.25 6.76 12.58
CA GLU A 62 -12.07 7.39 11.26
C GLU A 62 -11.97 8.92 11.31
N GLY A 63 -11.26 9.52 10.34
CA GLY A 63 -11.15 10.97 10.23
C GLY A 63 -10.34 11.63 11.35
N LEU A 64 -9.37 10.91 11.92
CA LEU A 64 -8.56 11.41 13.04
C LEU A 64 -7.57 12.52 12.63
N GLY A 65 -7.31 12.67 11.32
CA GLY A 65 -6.25 13.52 10.80
C GLY A 65 -4.86 13.11 11.31
N TYR A 66 -3.95 14.08 11.34
CA TYR A 66 -2.55 13.88 11.75
C TYR A 66 -2.20 14.62 13.05
N GLY A 67 -3.21 14.92 13.87
CA GLY A 67 -3.02 15.48 15.21
C GLY A 67 -2.52 14.43 16.22
N ASP A 68 -2.56 14.76 17.51
CA ASP A 68 -2.21 13.79 18.56
C ASP A 68 -3.33 12.75 18.73
N VAL A 69 -3.05 11.50 18.32
CA VAL A 69 -4.00 10.37 18.39
C VAL A 69 -3.88 9.56 19.68
N ARG A 70 -2.96 9.91 20.59
CA ARG A 70 -2.77 9.19 21.88
C ARG A 70 -4.03 9.09 22.73
N PRO A 71 -4.89 10.13 22.86
CA PRO A 71 -6.14 10.01 23.62
C PRO A 71 -7.06 8.92 23.06
N THR A 72 -7.26 8.89 21.74
CA THR A 72 -8.11 7.91 21.05
C THR A 72 -7.56 6.50 21.14
N LEU A 73 -6.24 6.31 20.96
CA LEU A 73 -5.60 5.00 21.14
C LEU A 73 -5.80 4.47 22.57
N ARG A 74 -5.70 5.34 23.59
CA ARG A 74 -5.91 4.94 24.99
C ARG A 74 -7.38 4.57 25.25
N GLU A 75 -8.31 5.34 24.72
CA GLU A 75 -9.75 5.04 24.81
C GLU A 75 -10.08 3.66 24.20
N LEU A 76 -9.57 3.36 22.99
CA LEU A 76 -9.75 2.06 22.35
C LEU A 76 -9.16 0.91 23.18
N ALA A 77 -7.99 1.12 23.80
CA ALA A 77 -7.40 0.13 24.70
C ALA A 77 -8.27 -0.11 25.96
N GLU A 78 -8.83 0.96 26.55
CA GLU A 78 -9.75 0.89 27.69
C GLU A 78 -11.09 0.20 27.31
N GLU A 79 -11.56 0.39 26.07
CA GLU A 79 -12.77 -0.25 25.52
C GLU A 79 -12.57 -1.74 25.17
N GLY A 80 -11.33 -2.24 25.19
CA GLY A 80 -11.02 -3.66 25.05
C GLY A 80 -10.43 -4.06 23.70
N ALA A 81 -9.90 -3.11 22.93
CA ALA A 81 -9.09 -3.41 21.75
C ALA A 81 -7.99 -4.44 22.09
N SER A 82 -7.91 -5.51 21.30
CA SER A 82 -6.89 -6.55 21.44
C SER A 82 -5.78 -6.41 20.40
N LEU A 83 -6.04 -5.66 19.34
CA LEU A 83 -5.08 -5.24 18.33
C LEU A 83 -5.52 -3.87 17.82
N MET A 84 -4.61 -2.89 17.78
CA MET A 84 -4.85 -1.58 17.19
C MET A 84 -4.02 -1.39 15.92
N ILE A 85 -4.68 -1.28 14.78
CA ILE A 85 -4.08 -1.00 13.49
C ILE A 85 -3.91 0.52 13.35
N CYS A 86 -2.69 1.01 13.53
CA CYS A 86 -2.34 2.41 13.30
C CYS A 86 -2.12 2.62 11.79
N HIS A 87 -3.19 2.95 11.06
CA HIS A 87 -3.24 2.96 9.60
C HIS A 87 -2.74 4.27 8.96
N ALA A 88 -1.66 4.82 9.50
CA ALA A 88 -0.93 5.95 8.91
C ALA A 88 0.46 6.09 9.52
N SER A 89 1.44 6.47 8.70
CA SER A 89 2.81 6.72 9.15
C SER A 89 2.92 7.85 10.19
N GLY A 90 1.97 8.79 10.18
CA GLY A 90 1.85 9.82 11.22
C GLY A 90 1.58 9.27 12.63
N TYR A 91 1.17 8.00 12.75
CA TYR A 91 0.86 7.34 14.02
C TYR A 91 2.02 6.49 14.54
N ASN A 92 3.13 6.37 13.80
CA ASN A 92 4.26 5.50 14.15
C ASN A 92 4.97 5.87 15.46
N THR A 93 4.77 7.09 15.97
CA THR A 93 5.26 7.48 17.31
C THR A 93 4.22 7.20 18.39
N ALA A 94 2.97 7.64 18.17
CA ALA A 94 1.91 7.53 19.19
C ALA A 94 1.50 6.07 19.43
N GLY A 95 1.42 5.24 18.37
CA GLY A 95 1.04 3.83 18.46
C GLY A 95 1.94 3.05 19.41
N PRO A 96 3.26 2.96 19.16
CA PRO A 96 4.19 2.23 20.03
C PRO A 96 4.26 2.77 21.46
N GLU A 97 4.13 4.08 21.66
CA GLU A 97 4.06 4.65 23.02
C GLU A 97 2.82 4.17 23.78
N ILE A 98 1.65 4.15 23.14
CA ILE A 98 0.42 3.62 23.76
C ILE A 98 0.48 2.11 23.92
N ALA A 99 1.13 1.39 23.00
CA ALA A 99 1.37 -0.04 23.15
C ALA A 99 2.20 -0.31 24.43
N GLN A 100 3.28 0.45 24.66
CA GLN A 100 4.08 0.34 25.88
C GLN A 100 3.30 0.72 27.14
N GLU A 101 2.42 1.72 27.07
CA GLU A 101 1.60 2.18 28.18
C GLU A 101 0.54 1.14 28.58
N THR A 102 -0.15 0.56 27.60
CA THR A 102 -1.37 -0.24 27.79
C THR A 102 -1.14 -1.75 27.71
N GLY A 103 -0.05 -2.17 27.07
CA GLY A 103 0.22 -3.56 26.72
C GLY A 103 -0.61 -4.08 25.53
N VAL A 104 -1.44 -3.24 24.90
CA VAL A 104 -2.23 -3.64 23.73
C VAL A 104 -1.32 -3.63 22.48
N PRO A 105 -1.24 -4.75 21.74
CA PRO A 105 -0.45 -4.81 20.51
C PRO A 105 -0.89 -3.80 19.46
N VAL A 106 0.08 -3.21 18.76
CA VAL A 106 -0.16 -2.26 17.67
C VAL A 106 0.55 -2.67 16.39
N ALA A 107 -0.08 -2.39 15.26
CA ALA A 107 0.53 -2.48 13.94
C ALA A 107 0.79 -1.08 13.39
N ILE A 108 2.01 -0.82 12.92
CA ILE A 108 2.44 0.46 12.31
C ILE A 108 2.91 0.25 10.87
N VAL A 109 3.11 1.34 10.11
CA VAL A 109 3.51 1.28 8.69
C VAL A 109 4.84 1.98 8.43
N ASP A 110 5.49 1.67 7.31
CA ASP A 110 6.73 2.31 6.85
C ASP A 110 7.89 2.31 7.86
N THR A 111 7.85 1.46 8.89
CA THR A 111 8.85 1.37 9.96
C THR A 111 9.32 -0.08 10.17
N PRO A 112 9.92 -0.74 9.16
CA PRO A 112 10.26 -2.17 9.22
C PRO A 112 11.35 -2.54 10.24
N GLN A 113 11.98 -1.56 10.89
CA GLN A 113 12.93 -1.77 12.00
C GLN A 113 12.31 -1.52 13.38
N GLY A 114 11.04 -1.11 13.45
CA GLY A 114 10.35 -0.70 14.67
C GLY A 114 9.66 -1.83 15.43
N LEU A 115 9.95 -3.09 15.10
CA LEU A 115 9.26 -4.25 15.67
C LEU A 115 9.67 -4.46 17.14
N VAL A 116 8.68 -4.85 17.94
CA VAL A 116 8.85 -5.28 19.34
C VAL A 116 8.03 -6.54 19.52
N GLU A 117 8.70 -7.65 19.81
CA GLU A 117 8.06 -8.97 19.97
C GLU A 117 6.87 -8.90 20.95
N GLY A 118 5.73 -9.41 20.51
CA GLY A 118 4.46 -9.42 21.25
C GLY A 118 3.73 -8.08 21.33
N LEU A 119 4.29 -6.98 20.83
CA LEU A 119 3.75 -5.64 21.11
C LEU A 119 3.65 -4.70 19.90
N VAL A 120 4.65 -4.67 19.03
CA VAL A 120 4.69 -3.77 17.86
C VAL A 120 5.10 -4.56 16.64
N THR A 121 4.30 -4.46 15.58
CA THR A 121 4.67 -5.01 14.26
C THR A 121 4.60 -3.95 13.16
N ASP A 122 5.28 -4.21 12.04
CA ASP A 122 5.25 -3.36 10.86
C ASP A 122 4.56 -4.06 9.68
N TYR A 123 3.79 -3.30 8.90
CA TYR A 123 3.24 -3.72 7.62
C TYR A 123 3.48 -2.66 6.55
N THR A 124 4.76 -2.35 6.30
CA THR A 124 5.14 -1.55 5.13
C THR A 124 4.71 -2.25 3.83
N LEU A 125 3.66 -1.75 3.18
CA LEU A 125 3.09 -2.33 1.97
C LEU A 125 3.56 -1.60 0.71
N SER A 126 3.75 -2.34 -0.37
CA SER A 126 4.08 -1.79 -1.69
C SER A 126 3.45 -2.64 -2.79
N GLY A 127 2.70 -2.01 -3.69
CA GLY A 127 2.15 -2.62 -4.89
C GLY A 127 3.17 -2.81 -6.02
N HIS A 128 4.44 -3.01 -5.68
CA HIS A 128 5.60 -2.97 -6.58
C HIS A 128 5.39 -3.75 -7.88
N ASP A 129 5.16 -5.06 -7.78
CA ASP A 129 4.99 -5.90 -8.97
C ASP A 129 3.73 -5.55 -9.78
N GLY A 130 2.66 -5.12 -9.11
CA GLY A 130 1.46 -4.62 -9.78
C GLY A 130 1.73 -3.34 -10.57
N ALA A 131 2.56 -2.45 -10.05
CA ALA A 131 2.98 -1.24 -10.74
C ALA A 131 3.86 -1.55 -11.97
N TYR A 132 4.67 -2.62 -11.93
CA TYR A 132 5.38 -3.11 -13.12
C TYR A 132 4.42 -3.53 -14.23
N LEU A 133 3.40 -4.32 -13.89
CA LEU A 133 2.34 -4.69 -14.85
C LEU A 133 1.60 -3.45 -15.39
N ALA A 134 1.32 -2.46 -14.53
CA ALA A 134 0.72 -1.19 -14.95
C ALA A 134 1.62 -0.42 -15.94
N GLY A 135 2.94 -0.46 -15.76
CA GLY A 135 3.90 0.15 -16.67
C GLY A 135 3.87 -0.48 -18.06
N VAL A 136 3.84 -1.81 -18.14
CA VAL A 136 3.68 -2.55 -19.40
C VAL A 136 2.34 -2.19 -20.07
N LEU A 137 1.24 -2.15 -19.31
CA LEU A 137 -0.06 -1.73 -19.81
C LEU A 137 -0.03 -0.30 -20.38
N ALA A 138 0.62 0.63 -19.67
CA ALA A 138 0.71 2.03 -20.08
C ALA A 138 1.50 2.18 -21.39
N ALA A 139 2.61 1.44 -21.55
CA ALA A 139 3.41 1.45 -22.78
C ALA A 139 2.64 0.89 -23.99
N HIS A 140 1.80 -0.12 -23.79
CA HIS A 140 0.91 -0.64 -24.85
C HIS A 140 -0.26 0.30 -25.18
N THR A 141 -0.60 1.21 -24.26
CA THR A 141 -1.80 2.07 -24.39
C THR A 141 -1.47 3.47 -24.91
N THR A 142 -0.27 4.00 -24.62
CA THR A 142 0.11 5.35 -25.02
C THR A 142 0.13 5.53 -26.54
N ARG A 143 -0.47 6.62 -27.00
CA ARG A 143 -0.50 7.02 -28.42
C ARG A 143 0.56 8.09 -28.71
N THR A 144 0.86 8.93 -27.72
CA THR A 144 1.87 9.98 -27.83
C THR A 144 3.29 9.46 -27.63
N GLY A 145 3.43 8.20 -27.21
CA GLY A 145 4.72 7.61 -26.82
C GLY A 145 5.27 8.20 -25.52
N SER A 146 4.41 8.81 -24.69
CA SER A 146 4.78 9.45 -23.44
C SER A 146 3.77 9.12 -22.35
N VAL A 147 4.27 8.71 -21.19
CA VAL A 147 3.48 8.39 -20.00
C VAL A 147 3.94 9.27 -18.84
N GLY A 148 3.03 9.53 -17.91
CA GLY A 148 3.26 10.36 -16.73
C GLY A 148 3.16 9.54 -15.46
N ILE A 149 4.02 9.84 -14.48
CA ILE A 149 3.90 9.42 -13.10
C ILE A 149 3.71 10.69 -12.27
N VAL A 150 2.60 10.78 -11.53
CA VAL A 150 2.32 11.90 -10.64
C VAL A 150 2.18 11.39 -9.22
N VAL A 151 3.04 11.87 -8.32
CA VAL A 151 3.12 11.37 -6.94
C VAL A 151 2.86 12.45 -5.91
N SER A 152 2.17 12.11 -4.81
CA SER A 152 1.88 13.02 -3.69
C SER A 152 3.06 13.26 -2.75
N GLY A 153 4.20 12.65 -3.02
CA GLY A 153 5.42 12.67 -2.23
C GLY A 153 6.32 11.50 -2.62
N GLU A 154 7.45 11.33 -1.92
CA GLU A 154 8.45 10.31 -2.24
C GLU A 154 8.81 9.40 -1.05
N PRO A 155 7.83 8.84 -0.30
CA PRO A 155 8.12 7.77 0.65
C PRO A 155 8.63 6.51 -0.08
N PRO A 156 9.33 5.60 0.63
CA PRO A 156 9.87 4.37 0.04
C PRO A 156 8.85 3.54 -0.76
N SER A 157 7.60 3.46 -0.29
CA SER A 157 6.51 2.72 -0.94
C SER A 157 6.08 3.31 -2.29
N TRP A 158 6.01 4.65 -2.42
CA TRP A 158 5.75 5.31 -3.71
C TRP A 158 6.93 5.21 -4.66
N ASN A 159 8.14 5.39 -4.15
CA ASN A 159 9.37 5.26 -4.92
C ASN A 159 9.50 3.86 -5.54
N SER A 160 9.28 2.82 -4.72
CA SER A 160 9.29 1.41 -5.16
C SER A 160 8.32 1.16 -6.31
N GLN A 161 7.09 1.66 -6.23
CA GLN A 161 6.10 1.51 -7.29
C GLN A 161 6.41 2.37 -8.54
N SER A 162 6.92 3.59 -8.35
CA SER A 162 7.33 4.45 -9.46
C SER A 162 8.47 3.83 -10.27
N ALA A 163 9.46 3.22 -9.59
CA ALA A 163 10.51 2.45 -10.24
C ALA A 163 9.96 1.24 -11.00
N ALA A 164 9.09 0.44 -10.37
CA ALA A 164 8.45 -0.71 -11.01
C ALA A 164 7.70 -0.32 -12.28
N PHE A 165 6.88 0.73 -12.20
CA PHE A 165 6.17 1.26 -13.35
C PHE A 165 7.12 1.68 -14.47
N ALA A 166 8.19 2.43 -14.14
CA ALA A 166 9.18 2.84 -15.12
C ALA A 166 9.88 1.65 -15.80
N MET A 167 10.26 0.62 -15.02
CA MET A 167 10.84 -0.61 -15.55
C MET A 167 9.87 -1.38 -16.45
N GLY A 168 8.59 -1.45 -16.08
CA GLY A 168 7.55 -2.06 -16.90
C GLY A 168 7.35 -1.33 -18.23
N VAL A 169 7.34 0.00 -18.20
CA VAL A 169 7.28 0.82 -19.42
C VAL A 169 8.46 0.53 -20.34
N LYS A 170 9.68 0.50 -19.81
CA LYS A 170 10.91 0.24 -20.59
C LYS A 170 10.97 -1.18 -21.13
N ALA A 171 10.56 -2.17 -20.34
CA ALA A 171 10.51 -3.56 -20.78
C ALA A 171 9.58 -3.77 -21.99
N ALA A 172 8.48 -3.02 -22.07
CA ALA A 172 7.56 -3.07 -23.20
C ALA A 172 7.99 -2.16 -24.37
N SER A 173 8.54 -0.97 -24.09
CA SER A 173 9.03 -0.03 -25.09
C SER A 173 10.10 0.91 -24.52
N ASP A 174 11.36 0.66 -24.89
CA ASP A 174 12.49 1.53 -24.51
C ASP A 174 12.34 2.97 -25.00
N SER A 175 11.58 3.17 -26.08
CA SER A 175 11.35 4.47 -26.72
C SER A 175 10.32 5.35 -26.00
N THR A 176 9.47 4.75 -25.15
CA THR A 176 8.44 5.49 -24.41
C THR A 176 9.08 6.44 -23.39
N LYS A 177 8.67 7.71 -23.43
CA LYS A 177 9.13 8.73 -22.49
C LYS A 177 8.36 8.64 -21.18
N ILE A 178 9.06 8.78 -20.07
CA ILE A 178 8.47 8.76 -18.72
C ILE A 178 8.67 10.14 -18.08
N ILE A 179 7.56 10.82 -17.83
CA ILE A 179 7.53 12.15 -17.21
C ILE A 179 7.16 11.97 -15.74
N TYR A 180 8.06 12.33 -14.83
CA TYR A 180 7.86 12.17 -13.40
C TYR A 180 7.68 13.53 -12.72
N ALA A 181 6.62 13.68 -11.94
CA ALA A 181 6.32 14.90 -11.20
C ALA A 181 5.83 14.62 -9.78
N VAL A 182 6.37 15.39 -8.83
CA VAL A 182 5.99 15.33 -7.42
C VAL A 182 5.10 16.54 -7.11
N ILE A 183 3.96 16.32 -6.45
CA ILE A 183 3.03 17.38 -6.07
C ILE A 183 3.66 18.28 -5.00
N GLY A 184 4.22 17.66 -3.97
CA GLY A 184 4.86 18.31 -2.83
C GLY A 184 5.21 17.31 -1.73
N PRO A 185 5.86 17.76 -0.64
CA PRO A 185 6.13 16.89 0.50
C PRO A 185 4.81 16.53 1.21
N ALA A 186 4.52 15.22 1.32
CA ALA A 186 3.35 14.68 2.02
C ALA A 186 1.99 15.25 1.58
N ALA A 187 1.84 15.52 0.27
CA ALA A 187 0.65 16.11 -0.34
C ALA A 187 -0.49 15.08 -0.54
N TYR A 188 -0.71 14.14 0.39
CA TYR A 188 -1.69 13.05 0.23
C TYR A 188 -3.14 13.55 0.09
N GLY A 189 -3.48 14.71 0.69
CA GLY A 189 -4.80 15.32 0.59
C GLY A 189 -4.90 16.52 -0.37
N ASP A 190 -3.84 16.85 -1.13
CA ASP A 190 -3.80 18.07 -1.95
C ASP A 190 -4.39 17.85 -3.37
N ALA A 191 -5.71 17.73 -3.44
CA ALA A 191 -6.41 17.60 -4.72
C ALA A 191 -6.16 18.79 -5.68
N ALA A 192 -5.99 20.01 -5.16
CA ALA A 192 -5.70 21.18 -5.99
C ALA A 192 -4.31 21.08 -6.64
N GLY A 193 -3.30 20.69 -5.87
CA GLY A 193 -1.96 20.40 -6.35
C GLY A 193 -1.93 19.22 -7.32
N GLY A 194 -2.63 18.13 -7.00
CA GLY A 194 -2.74 16.96 -7.86
C GLY A 194 -3.31 17.27 -9.24
N ARG A 195 -4.34 18.12 -9.30
CA ARG A 195 -4.88 18.61 -10.58
C ARG A 195 -3.85 19.41 -11.37
N ARG A 196 -3.32 20.48 -10.77
CA ARG A 196 -2.37 21.40 -11.43
C ARG A 196 -1.15 20.66 -11.99
N VAL A 197 -0.57 19.76 -11.21
CA VAL A 197 0.62 19.00 -11.62
C VAL A 197 0.28 17.97 -12.70
N THR A 198 -0.88 17.33 -12.63
CA THR A 198 -1.30 16.40 -13.69
C THR A 198 -1.56 17.13 -15.01
N GLU A 199 -2.19 18.31 -14.97
CA GLU A 199 -2.39 19.15 -16.15
C GLU A 199 -1.04 19.53 -16.81
N SER A 200 0.01 19.81 -16.03
CA SER A 200 1.33 20.10 -16.59
C SER A 200 2.01 18.85 -17.18
N VAL A 201 1.86 17.67 -16.55
CA VAL A 201 2.37 16.40 -17.10
C VAL A 201 1.68 16.03 -18.42
N ILE A 202 0.36 16.25 -18.51
CA ILE A 202 -0.39 16.07 -19.76
C ILE A 202 0.08 17.06 -20.83
N SER A 203 0.27 18.33 -20.46
CA SER A 203 0.78 19.38 -21.36
C SER A 203 2.19 19.09 -21.87
N ALA A 204 3.01 18.39 -21.07
CA ALA A 204 4.34 17.92 -21.44
C ALA A 204 4.32 16.68 -22.37
N GLY A 205 3.14 16.12 -22.66
CA GLY A 205 2.94 15.10 -23.70
C GLY A 205 2.38 13.77 -23.21
N ALA A 206 2.25 13.56 -21.89
CA ALA A 206 1.73 12.30 -21.37
C ALA A 206 0.24 12.11 -21.71
N ASP A 207 -0.12 10.92 -22.20
CA ASP A 207 -1.52 10.55 -22.45
C ASP A 207 -1.99 9.34 -21.61
N VAL A 208 -1.11 8.79 -20.77
CA VAL A 208 -1.43 7.85 -19.70
C VAL A 208 -0.77 8.34 -18.42
N ILE A 209 -1.54 8.53 -17.35
CA ILE A 209 -1.08 9.02 -16.05
C ILE A 209 -1.19 7.90 -15.02
N PHE A 210 -0.07 7.51 -14.42
CA PHE A 210 -0.02 6.69 -13.21
C PHE A 210 -0.03 7.62 -11.99
N GLY A 211 -1.14 7.61 -11.24
CA GLY A 211 -1.38 8.53 -10.12
C GLY A 211 -1.18 7.86 -8.77
N GLN A 212 -0.27 8.40 -7.96
CA GLN A 212 -0.01 7.93 -6.60
C GLN A 212 -0.30 9.06 -5.62
N GLY A 213 -1.43 9.01 -4.91
CA GLY A 213 -1.69 10.12 -3.99
C GLY A 213 -2.93 10.10 -3.13
N ASN A 214 -3.63 8.98 -2.98
CA ASN A 214 -4.86 8.90 -2.18
C ASN A 214 -5.83 10.08 -2.46
N GLY A 215 -6.00 11.04 -1.54
CA GLY A 215 -6.80 12.24 -1.74
C GLY A 215 -6.38 13.12 -2.92
N SER A 216 -5.07 13.23 -3.21
CA SER A 216 -4.56 13.93 -4.39
C SER A 216 -5.00 13.30 -5.71
N SER A 217 -5.29 11.99 -5.73
CA SER A 217 -5.75 11.29 -6.95
C SER A 217 -7.08 11.84 -7.48
N PHE A 218 -7.94 12.42 -6.62
CA PHE A 218 -9.17 13.07 -7.06
C PHE A 218 -8.90 14.33 -7.90
N GLY A 219 -7.80 15.03 -7.64
CA GLY A 219 -7.33 16.12 -8.49
C GLY A 219 -6.75 15.61 -9.80
N MET A 220 -5.96 14.53 -9.73
CA MET A 220 -5.34 13.91 -10.91
C MET A 220 -6.41 13.39 -11.89
N ILE A 221 -7.43 12.66 -11.41
CA ILE A 221 -8.53 12.17 -12.24
C ILE A 221 -9.32 13.33 -12.84
N GLN A 222 -9.56 14.41 -12.10
CA GLN A 222 -10.21 15.60 -12.65
C GLN A 222 -9.41 16.23 -13.80
N ALA A 223 -8.08 16.30 -13.68
CA ALA A 223 -7.22 16.78 -14.75
C ALA A 223 -7.30 15.89 -15.99
N VAL A 224 -7.23 14.56 -15.80
CA VAL A 224 -7.34 13.56 -16.88
C VAL A 224 -8.70 13.63 -17.59
N GLU A 225 -9.78 13.85 -16.86
CA GLU A 225 -11.15 13.98 -17.41
C GLU A 225 -11.34 15.26 -18.25
N THR A 226 -10.66 16.34 -17.88
CA THR A 226 -10.92 17.68 -18.42
C THR A 226 -9.86 18.18 -19.41
N THR A 227 -8.71 17.50 -19.48
CA THR A 227 -7.59 17.89 -20.33
C THR A 227 -7.41 16.88 -21.46
N LYS A 228 -7.21 17.38 -22.68
CA LYS A 228 -6.85 16.54 -23.83
C LYS A 228 -5.35 16.34 -23.89
N ALA A 229 -4.94 15.15 -24.33
CA ALA A 229 -3.55 14.91 -24.68
C ALA A 229 -3.12 15.81 -25.84
N VAL A 230 -1.79 15.94 -26.05
CA VAL A 230 -1.23 16.79 -27.10
C VAL A 230 -1.61 16.35 -28.53
N ASP A 231 -2.06 15.11 -28.71
CA ASP A 231 -2.64 14.58 -29.96
C ASP A 231 -4.14 14.89 -30.12
N GLY A 232 -4.75 15.62 -29.18
CA GLY A 232 -6.19 15.89 -29.10
C GLY A 232 -7.02 14.73 -28.53
N GLY A 233 -6.38 13.62 -28.20
CA GLY A 233 -7.03 12.41 -27.71
C GLY A 233 -7.35 12.42 -26.22
N LYS A 234 -7.94 11.31 -25.76
CA LYS A 234 -8.26 11.06 -24.36
C LYS A 234 -6.97 10.79 -23.56
N VAL A 235 -6.90 11.31 -22.35
CA VAL A 235 -5.87 10.91 -21.37
C VAL A 235 -6.43 9.78 -20.51
N TRP A 236 -5.63 8.76 -20.25
CA TRP A 236 -5.96 7.63 -19.39
C TRP A 236 -5.38 7.79 -17.99
N PHE A 237 -6.10 7.30 -16.98
CA PHE A 237 -5.65 7.25 -15.60
C PHE A 237 -5.44 5.80 -15.16
N ILE A 238 -4.29 5.52 -14.56
CA ILE A 238 -4.03 4.29 -13.82
C ILE A 238 -3.89 4.71 -12.35
N ASP A 239 -4.82 4.23 -11.52
CA ASP A 239 -4.85 4.54 -10.09
C ASP A 239 -4.06 3.50 -9.28
N VAL A 240 -4.04 3.67 -7.95
CA VAL A 240 -3.46 2.73 -7.00
C VAL A 240 -4.37 2.50 -5.80
N ILE A 241 -4.11 1.40 -5.09
CA ILE A 241 -4.71 0.94 -3.83
C ILE A 241 -6.18 0.53 -3.99
N GLY A 242 -7.06 1.45 -4.37
CA GLY A 242 -8.50 1.24 -4.40
C GLY A 242 -9.10 1.22 -5.80
N ASP A 243 -10.41 1.01 -5.86
CA ASP A 243 -11.19 0.94 -7.10
C ASP A 243 -12.11 2.17 -7.23
N LYS A 244 -11.83 3.03 -8.21
CA LYS A 244 -12.64 4.22 -8.53
C LYS A 244 -13.61 4.00 -9.70
N THR A 245 -13.87 2.75 -10.10
CA THR A 245 -14.77 2.43 -11.23
C THR A 245 -16.16 3.05 -11.06
N GLU A 246 -16.71 3.09 -9.85
CA GLU A 246 -18.06 3.62 -9.59
C GLU A 246 -18.19 5.13 -9.86
N ILE A 247 -17.08 5.87 -9.77
CA ILE A 247 -17.03 7.32 -9.97
C ILE A 247 -16.31 7.72 -11.27
N ASP A 248 -15.82 6.75 -12.03
CA ASP A 248 -15.10 6.98 -13.28
C ASP A 248 -16.03 7.53 -14.38
N LYS A 249 -15.54 8.55 -15.11
CA LYS A 249 -16.22 9.12 -16.28
C LYS A 249 -15.68 8.56 -17.60
N GLY A 250 -15.13 7.36 -17.57
CA GLY A 250 -14.55 6.65 -18.72
C GLY A 250 -13.09 6.98 -18.98
N HIS A 251 -12.33 7.35 -17.95
CA HIS A 251 -10.91 7.70 -18.02
C HIS A 251 -10.02 6.74 -17.20
N LEU A 252 -10.60 5.92 -16.32
CA LEU A 252 -9.89 4.90 -15.55
C LEU A 252 -9.52 3.71 -16.45
N LEU A 253 -8.25 3.63 -16.85
CA LEU A 253 -7.71 2.51 -17.61
C LEU A 253 -7.53 1.27 -16.74
N SER A 254 -7.01 1.45 -15.52
CA SER A 254 -6.77 0.37 -14.55
C SER A 254 -6.53 0.98 -13.17
N SER A 255 -6.32 0.13 -12.18
CA SER A 255 -5.83 0.47 -10.85
C SER A 255 -4.95 -0.67 -10.35
N VAL A 256 -3.84 -0.34 -9.67
CA VAL A 256 -3.07 -1.33 -8.92
C VAL A 256 -3.77 -1.54 -7.57
N LEU A 257 -4.71 -2.47 -7.52
CA LEU A 257 -5.56 -2.76 -6.37
C LEU A 257 -4.77 -3.48 -5.27
N TRP A 258 -4.99 -3.05 -4.03
CA TRP A 258 -4.39 -3.66 -2.84
C TRP A 258 -5.49 -4.29 -1.99
N ASP A 259 -5.25 -5.50 -1.46
CA ASP A 259 -6.11 -6.14 -0.48
C ASP A 259 -5.31 -6.43 0.79
N MET A 260 -5.74 -5.84 1.90
CA MET A 260 -5.05 -5.91 3.18
C MET A 260 -5.63 -7.02 4.09
N VAL A 261 -6.69 -7.72 3.66
CA VAL A 261 -7.29 -8.82 4.44
C VAL A 261 -6.24 -9.86 4.80
N PRO A 262 -5.40 -10.39 3.87
CA PRO A 262 -4.39 -11.39 4.22
C PRO A 262 -3.34 -10.87 5.21
N VAL A 263 -3.08 -9.57 5.22
CA VAL A 263 -2.10 -8.93 6.12
C VAL A 263 -2.66 -8.86 7.55
N TYR A 264 -3.89 -8.37 7.71
CA TYR A 264 -4.52 -8.27 9.04
C TYR A 264 -4.92 -9.65 9.58
N ASP A 265 -5.31 -10.57 8.70
CA ASP A 265 -5.54 -11.98 9.03
C ASP A 265 -4.29 -12.62 9.63
N ALA A 266 -3.14 -12.40 9.00
CA ALA A 266 -1.87 -12.90 9.46
C ALA A 266 -1.44 -12.27 10.80
N MET A 267 -1.73 -10.99 11.04
CA MET A 267 -1.50 -10.35 12.34
C MET A 267 -2.32 -11.00 13.46
N VAL A 268 -3.60 -11.25 13.21
CA VAL A 268 -4.48 -11.93 14.17
C VAL A 268 -4.00 -13.36 14.42
N SER A 269 -3.60 -14.09 13.38
CA SER A 269 -3.01 -15.43 13.53
C SER A 269 -1.73 -15.39 14.37
N ASP A 270 -0.80 -14.47 14.07
CA ASP A 270 0.47 -14.36 14.81
C ASP A 270 0.24 -13.97 16.28
N LEU A 271 -0.82 -13.21 16.61
CA LEU A 271 -1.21 -12.95 18.00
C LEU A 271 -1.73 -14.21 18.71
N MET A 272 -2.56 -15.00 18.03
CA MET A 272 -3.06 -16.27 18.57
C MET A 272 -1.93 -17.28 18.80
N ASP A 273 -0.94 -17.29 17.91
CA ASP A 273 0.22 -18.19 17.93
C ASP A 273 1.36 -17.67 18.83
N GLY A 274 1.29 -16.44 19.32
CA GLY A 274 2.31 -15.82 20.17
C GLY A 274 3.59 -15.39 19.42
N THR A 275 3.51 -15.17 18.12
CA THR A 275 4.61 -14.78 17.23
C THR A 275 4.49 -13.35 16.70
N PHE A 276 3.49 -12.58 17.14
CA PHE A 276 3.30 -11.19 16.73
C PHE A 276 4.55 -10.33 16.98
N GLY A 277 4.88 -9.43 16.06
CA GLY A 277 6.06 -8.57 16.16
C GLY A 277 7.40 -9.26 15.90
N THR A 278 7.41 -10.52 15.43
CA THR A 278 8.65 -11.24 15.04
C THR A 278 9.01 -11.09 13.55
N ARG A 279 8.07 -10.60 12.73
CA ARG A 279 8.22 -10.41 11.29
C ARG A 279 7.36 -9.25 10.81
N GLY A 280 7.68 -8.72 9.63
CA GLY A 280 6.79 -7.82 8.89
C GLY A 280 5.77 -8.57 8.03
N TYR A 281 4.87 -7.81 7.42
CA TYR A 281 3.87 -8.30 6.47
C TYR A 281 4.03 -7.65 5.11
N GLN A 282 3.63 -8.37 4.06
CA GLN A 282 3.73 -7.90 2.69
C GLN A 282 2.46 -8.26 1.92
N ILE A 283 2.18 -7.45 0.91
CA ILE A 283 1.22 -7.76 -0.16
C ILE A 283 2.01 -8.15 -1.42
N GLY A 284 1.39 -8.90 -2.31
CA GLY A 284 2.02 -9.38 -3.53
C GLY A 284 1.04 -10.02 -4.51
N LEU A 285 1.57 -10.40 -5.67
CA LEU A 285 0.78 -11.03 -6.73
C LEU A 285 0.34 -12.46 -6.37
N GLU A 286 1.16 -13.21 -5.63
CA GLU A 286 0.95 -14.64 -5.36
C GLU A 286 -0.40 -14.94 -4.69
N ASN A 287 -0.81 -14.09 -3.75
CA ASN A 287 -2.05 -14.21 -2.98
C ASN A 287 -3.14 -13.23 -3.42
N ASP A 288 -2.99 -12.60 -4.60
CA ASP A 288 -3.90 -11.59 -5.16
C ASP A 288 -4.14 -10.34 -4.27
N SER A 289 -3.29 -10.14 -3.25
CA SER A 289 -3.29 -8.93 -2.43
C SER A 289 -2.73 -7.71 -3.18
N VAL A 290 -2.04 -7.93 -4.29
CA VAL A 290 -1.78 -6.95 -5.34
C VAL A 290 -2.35 -7.50 -6.65
N ARG A 291 -3.12 -6.70 -7.38
CA ARG A 291 -3.61 -7.07 -8.72
C ARG A 291 -3.93 -5.84 -9.55
N LEU A 292 -3.92 -5.99 -10.87
CA LEU A 292 -4.48 -4.98 -11.77
C LEU A 292 -6.00 -5.12 -11.86
N LEU A 293 -6.68 -3.98 -11.84
CA LEU A 293 -8.09 -3.90 -12.24
C LEU A 293 -8.22 -4.11 -13.75
N LYS A 294 -9.07 -5.06 -14.15
CA LYS A 294 -9.45 -5.28 -15.56
C LYS A 294 -10.59 -4.36 -15.94
N SER A 295 -10.30 -3.20 -16.53
CA SER A 295 -11.34 -2.32 -17.08
C SER A 295 -11.82 -2.80 -18.45
N PRO A 296 -13.00 -2.35 -18.93
CA PRO A 296 -13.47 -2.59 -20.30
C PRO A 296 -12.58 -1.95 -21.38
N HIS A 297 -11.66 -1.07 -20.99
CA HIS A 297 -10.78 -0.35 -21.91
C HIS A 297 -9.52 -1.14 -22.27
N ILE A 298 -9.23 -2.24 -21.56
CA ILE A 298 -8.05 -3.08 -21.81
C ILE A 298 -8.43 -4.18 -22.83
N PRO A 299 -7.82 -4.19 -24.04
CA PRO A 299 -8.03 -5.26 -25.01
C PRO A 299 -7.65 -6.64 -24.47
N ALA A 300 -8.40 -7.67 -24.86
CA ALA A 300 -8.22 -9.02 -24.34
C ALA A 300 -6.81 -9.59 -24.58
N ASN A 301 -6.18 -9.27 -25.73
CA ASN A 301 -4.82 -9.70 -26.03
C ASN A 301 -3.79 -9.07 -25.08
N ILE A 302 -3.92 -7.78 -24.77
CA ILE A 302 -3.04 -7.09 -23.82
C ILE A 302 -3.28 -7.64 -22.41
N TRP A 303 -4.54 -7.86 -22.02
CA TRP A 303 -4.84 -8.45 -20.72
C TRP A 303 -4.21 -9.83 -20.54
N ASN A 304 -4.31 -10.71 -21.55
CA ASN A 304 -3.71 -12.04 -21.48
C ASN A 304 -2.19 -11.98 -21.38
N GLU A 305 -1.53 -11.08 -22.12
CA GLU A 305 -0.09 -10.86 -22.01
C GLU A 305 0.31 -10.42 -20.59
N LEU A 306 -0.47 -9.53 -19.96
CA LEU A 306 -0.23 -9.10 -18.58
C LEU A 306 -0.41 -10.23 -17.56
N MET A 307 -1.38 -11.14 -17.77
CA MET A 307 -1.56 -12.29 -16.89
C MET A 307 -0.44 -13.32 -17.06
N ASP A 308 0.01 -13.58 -18.29
CA ASP A 308 1.19 -14.42 -18.53
C ASP A 308 2.46 -13.82 -17.89
N LEU A 309 2.59 -12.49 -17.90
CA LEU A 309 3.68 -11.78 -17.25
C LEU A 309 3.57 -11.84 -15.72
N ARG A 310 2.37 -11.67 -15.15
CA ARG A 310 2.09 -11.87 -13.73
C ARG A 310 2.56 -13.25 -13.27
N ASP A 311 2.21 -14.30 -14.02
CA ASP A 311 2.58 -15.68 -13.67
C ASP A 311 4.10 -15.91 -13.74
N LYS A 312 4.79 -15.27 -14.69
CA LYS A 312 6.25 -15.28 -14.76
C LYS A 312 6.93 -14.54 -13.60
N ILE A 313 6.33 -13.47 -13.10
CA ILE A 313 6.82 -12.77 -11.91
C ILE A 313 6.65 -13.66 -10.68
N ILE A 314 5.46 -14.25 -10.49
CA ILE A 314 5.18 -15.19 -9.39
C ILE A 314 6.13 -16.40 -9.42
N SER A 315 6.43 -16.94 -10.60
CA SER A 315 7.36 -18.07 -10.73
C SER A 315 8.84 -17.69 -10.60
N GLY A 316 9.17 -16.39 -10.49
CA GLY A 316 10.53 -15.87 -10.48
C GLY A 316 11.25 -15.94 -11.83
N SER A 317 10.53 -16.23 -12.92
CA SER A 317 11.08 -16.20 -14.29
C SER A 317 11.31 -14.78 -14.80
N VAL A 318 10.59 -13.81 -14.25
CA VAL A 318 10.85 -12.38 -14.37
C VAL A 318 11.04 -11.83 -12.96
N SER A 319 12.12 -11.08 -12.73
CA SER A 319 12.38 -10.39 -11.46
C SER A 319 12.25 -8.88 -11.68
N VAL A 320 11.65 -8.18 -10.74
CA VAL A 320 11.51 -6.72 -10.76
C VAL A 320 12.36 -6.15 -9.62
N ASP A 321 13.29 -5.26 -9.95
CA ASP A 321 14.24 -4.73 -8.96
C ASP A 321 13.56 -3.71 -8.03
N ASN A 322 13.66 -3.92 -6.72
CA ASN A 322 13.09 -2.99 -5.76
C ASN A 322 14.01 -1.78 -5.53
N ILE A 323 13.67 -0.65 -6.15
CA ILE A 323 14.37 0.64 -6.01
C ILE A 323 13.46 1.62 -5.28
N SER A 324 13.81 1.98 -4.04
CA SER A 324 13.00 2.87 -3.19
C SER A 324 13.67 4.20 -2.83
N ASP A 325 14.93 4.40 -3.22
CA ASP A 325 15.64 5.66 -3.06
C ASP A 325 15.18 6.67 -4.12
N ALA A 326 14.75 7.86 -3.69
CA ALA A 326 14.15 8.86 -4.57
C ALA A 326 15.09 9.29 -5.71
N GLN A 327 16.40 9.41 -5.44
CA GLN A 327 17.37 9.82 -6.46
C GLN A 327 17.55 8.71 -7.51
N ALA A 328 17.64 7.45 -7.07
CA ALA A 328 17.70 6.30 -7.96
C ALA A 328 16.43 6.15 -8.80
N VAL A 329 15.24 6.38 -8.23
CA VAL A 329 13.96 6.40 -8.97
C VAL A 329 13.98 7.48 -10.05
N ARG A 330 14.34 8.72 -9.69
CA ARG A 330 14.39 9.85 -10.64
C ARG A 330 15.32 9.57 -11.82
N ALA A 331 16.39 8.81 -11.62
CA ALA A 331 17.33 8.41 -12.67
C ALA A 331 16.74 7.45 -13.72
N LEU A 332 15.62 6.77 -13.42
CA LEU A 332 14.90 5.91 -14.39
C LEU A 332 14.03 6.71 -15.36
N MET A 333 13.76 7.98 -15.05
CA MET A 333 12.78 8.81 -15.73
C MET A 333 13.40 9.53 -16.93
N THR A 334 12.61 9.81 -17.97
CA THR A 334 13.09 10.58 -19.13
C THR A 334 13.15 12.07 -18.81
N SER A 335 12.21 12.56 -18.01
CA SER A 335 12.18 13.93 -17.52
C SER A 335 11.63 13.97 -16.10
N VAL A 336 12.22 14.83 -15.28
CA VAL A 336 11.87 15.05 -13.87
C VAL A 336 11.59 16.55 -13.70
N ASP A 337 10.57 16.90 -12.91
CA ASP A 337 10.23 18.27 -12.50
C ASP A 337 10.01 19.28 -13.65
N ILE A 338 8.76 19.40 -14.10
CA ILE A 338 8.31 20.39 -15.10
C ILE A 338 8.03 21.79 -14.52
N ASN A 339 8.30 22.02 -13.23
CA ASN A 339 7.91 23.22 -12.49
C ASN A 339 9.08 24.19 -12.14
N GLU A 340 10.28 24.03 -12.72
CA GLU A 340 11.34 25.05 -12.62
C GLU A 340 11.22 26.13 -13.72
N GLY A 341 10.02 26.68 -13.91
CA GLY A 341 9.73 27.76 -14.86
C GLY A 341 8.92 28.88 -14.22
#